data_AF-A0A1B9NMC7-F1
#
_entry.id   AF-A0A1B9NMC7-F1
#
_cell.length_a   1.000
_cell.length_b   1.000
_cell.length_c   1.000
_cell.angle_alpha   90.00
_cell.angle_beta   90.00
_cell.angle_gamma   90.00
#
_symmetry.space_group_name_H-M   'P 1'
#
loop_
_entity.id
_entity.type
_entity.pdbx_description
1 polymer ?
#
loop_
_entity_poly.entity_id
_entity_poly.type
_entity_poly.pdbx_seq_one_letter_code
_entity_poly.pdbx_strand_id
1 'polypeptide(L)'
;MKKLLELLNKKGIKYLIQDNKITIDGNLNLRNRGIKALPENLSINGDLILTHTKIEALPKNFSVSGDLDLRNTEIKTIPEKVFIGGYLYLTNTEIKALPKNFSISGSLNLANTEITALPESLFVKGDLNLTMTKIKVLPKNFLLEVVYI
;
A
#
# COMPACT_ATOMS: atom_id res chain seq x y z
N MET A 1 18.36 -4.62 2.86
CA MET A 1 18.36 -6.00 2.32
C MET A 1 18.73 -7.06 3.37
N LYS A 2 19.95 -7.11 3.93
CA LYS A 2 20.38 -8.16 4.90
C LYS A 2 19.39 -8.42 6.06
N LYS A 3 18.95 -7.36 6.75
CA LYS A 3 17.98 -7.44 7.87
C LYS A 3 16.64 -8.08 7.48
N LEU A 4 16.16 -7.88 6.24
CA LEU A 4 14.92 -8.50 5.79
C LEU A 4 15.13 -10.01 5.60
N LEU A 5 16.18 -10.41 4.88
CA LEU A 5 16.44 -11.83 4.61
C LEU A 5 16.67 -12.63 5.90
N GLU A 6 17.40 -12.06 6.86
CA GLU A 6 17.56 -12.65 8.21
C GLU A 6 16.21 -12.88 8.90
N LEU A 7 15.28 -11.92 8.80
CA LEU A 7 13.94 -12.04 9.35
C LEU A 7 13.13 -13.14 8.65
N LEU A 8 13.20 -13.21 7.32
CA LEU A 8 12.51 -14.24 6.54
C LEU A 8 12.99 -15.63 6.94
N ASN A 9 14.31 -15.84 7.00
CA ASN A 9 14.93 -17.08 7.44
C ASN A 9 14.51 -17.46 8.86
N LYS A 10 14.56 -16.51 9.81
CA LYS A 10 14.14 -16.74 11.20
C LYS A 10 12.67 -17.15 11.31
N LYS A 11 11.81 -16.66 10.40
CA LYS A 11 10.38 -16.97 10.37
C LYS A 11 10.05 -18.19 9.51
N GLY A 12 11.03 -18.82 8.86
CA GLY A 12 10.79 -19.90 7.90
C GLY A 12 9.96 -19.46 6.68
N ILE A 13 9.98 -18.16 6.34
CA ILE A 13 9.26 -17.63 5.19
C ILE A 13 10.08 -17.96 3.95
N LYS A 14 9.47 -18.70 3.02
CA LYS A 14 10.07 -19.04 1.73
C LYS A 14 10.17 -17.80 0.86
N TYR A 15 11.32 -17.61 0.24
CA TYR A 15 11.55 -16.56 -0.74
C TYR A 15 12.47 -17.06 -1.85
N LEU A 16 12.36 -16.43 -3.02
CA LEU A 16 13.23 -16.61 -4.16
C LEU A 16 13.99 -15.31 -4.43
N ILE A 17 15.27 -15.42 -4.80
CA ILE A 17 16.04 -14.30 -5.35
C ILE A 17 16.44 -14.68 -6.77
N GLN A 18 15.96 -13.92 -7.74
CA GLN A 18 16.26 -14.11 -9.16
C GLN A 18 16.32 -12.74 -9.83
N ASP A 19 17.32 -12.49 -10.68
CA ASP A 19 17.46 -11.24 -11.45
C ASP A 19 17.33 -9.96 -10.60
N ASN A 20 17.96 -9.95 -9.42
CA ASN A 20 17.91 -8.86 -8.45
C ASN A 20 16.47 -8.52 -7.94
N LYS A 21 15.54 -9.46 -8.05
CA LYS A 21 14.19 -9.41 -7.49
C LYS A 21 14.08 -10.37 -6.31
N ILE A 22 13.47 -9.91 -5.22
CA ILE A 22 13.12 -10.76 -4.07
C ILE A 22 11.63 -11.05 -4.16
N THR A 23 11.28 -12.32 -4.28
CA THR A 23 9.88 -12.78 -4.31
C THR A 23 9.59 -13.58 -3.04
N ILE A 24 8.58 -13.17 -2.29
CA ILE A 24 8.07 -13.93 -1.13
C ILE A 24 6.80 -14.63 -1.57
N ASP A 25 6.77 -15.95 -1.39
CA ASP A 25 5.62 -16.78 -1.74
C ASP A 25 4.68 -16.91 -0.54
N GLY A 26 3.66 -16.05 -0.51
CA GLY A 26 2.69 -15.93 0.58
C GLY A 26 2.78 -14.61 1.35
N ASN A 27 2.22 -14.61 2.57
CA ASN A 27 2.01 -13.40 3.36
C ASN A 27 3.26 -12.98 4.15
N LEU A 28 3.49 -11.67 4.27
CA LEU A 28 4.56 -11.10 5.08
C LEU A 28 3.98 -10.13 6.12
N ASN A 29 4.17 -10.45 7.40
CA ASN A 29 3.78 -9.57 8.51
C ASN A 29 5.00 -8.93 9.17
N LEU A 30 5.13 -7.62 9.00
CA LEU A 30 6.17 -6.75 9.56
C LEU A 30 5.64 -5.75 10.60
N ARG A 31 4.40 -5.90 11.07
CA ARG A 31 3.74 -5.02 12.04
C ARG A 31 4.62 -4.74 13.27
N ASN A 32 4.55 -3.52 13.79
CA ASN A 32 5.22 -3.06 15.02
C ASN A 32 6.76 -3.21 14.99
N ARG A 33 7.38 -3.22 13.80
CA ARG A 33 8.83 -3.28 13.66
C ARG A 33 9.39 -1.91 13.26
N GLY A 34 10.64 -1.63 13.63
CA GLY A 34 11.39 -0.45 13.17
C GLY A 34 11.77 -0.50 11.69
N ILE A 35 10.89 -1.00 10.82
CA ILE A 35 11.07 -0.99 9.37
C ILE A 35 10.90 0.46 8.90
N LYS A 36 11.95 0.98 8.29
CA LYS A 36 11.96 2.32 7.67
C LYS A 36 11.93 2.29 6.15
N ALA A 37 12.35 1.16 5.56
CA ALA A 37 12.41 0.96 4.12
C ALA A 37 12.29 -0.53 3.79
N LEU A 38 11.72 -0.80 2.61
CA LEU A 38 11.76 -2.11 1.96
C LEU A 38 12.88 -2.13 0.91
N PRO A 39 13.43 -3.30 0.54
CA PRO A 39 14.33 -3.40 -0.59
C PRO A 39 13.62 -3.07 -1.91
N GLU A 40 14.36 -2.53 -2.87
CA GLU A 40 13.91 -2.43 -4.26
C GLU A 40 13.63 -3.81 -4.85
N ASN A 41 12.76 -3.86 -5.87
CA ASN A 41 12.35 -5.08 -6.57
C ASN A 41 11.79 -6.16 -5.62
N LEU A 42 11.02 -5.75 -4.62
CA LEU A 42 10.32 -6.67 -3.70
C LEU A 42 8.94 -7.02 -4.27
N SER A 43 8.64 -8.31 -4.37
CA SER A 43 7.34 -8.84 -4.74
C SER A 43 6.81 -9.76 -3.65
N ILE A 44 5.57 -9.54 -3.24
CA ILE A 44 4.85 -10.38 -2.28
C ILE A 44 3.69 -11.06 -3.01
N ASN A 45 3.67 -12.39 -3.08
CA ASN A 45 2.59 -13.17 -3.70
C ASN A 45 1.42 -13.44 -2.72
N GLY A 46 1.19 -12.51 -1.80
CA GLY A 46 0.17 -12.58 -0.76
C GLY A 46 0.02 -11.20 -0.14
N ASP A 47 -0.36 -11.15 1.14
CA ASP A 47 -0.60 -9.91 1.87
C ASP A 47 0.69 -9.36 2.49
N LEU A 48 0.82 -8.03 2.54
CA LEU A 48 1.87 -7.33 3.25
C LEU A 48 1.30 -6.45 4.36
N ILE A 49 1.67 -6.75 5.61
CA ILE A 49 1.25 -5.97 6.78
C ILE A 49 2.43 -5.16 7.31
N LEU A 50 2.33 -3.83 7.23
CA LEU A 50 3.31 -2.84 7.69
C LEU A 50 2.76 -1.91 8.78
N THR A 51 1.59 -2.22 9.35
CA THR A 51 0.95 -1.41 10.39
C THR A 51 1.92 -1.02 11.51
N HIS A 52 1.91 0.24 11.95
CA HIS A 52 2.77 0.75 13.03
C HIS A 52 4.27 0.56 12.80
N THR A 53 4.71 0.55 11.54
CA THR A 53 6.13 0.68 11.18
C THR A 53 6.50 2.14 10.94
N LYS A 54 7.78 2.41 10.69
CA LYS A 54 8.34 3.74 10.42
C LYS A 54 8.65 3.93 8.95
N ILE A 55 7.92 3.24 8.07
CA ILE A 55 8.12 3.32 6.64
C ILE A 55 7.60 4.67 6.12
N GLU A 56 8.44 5.37 5.37
CA GLU A 56 8.12 6.70 4.82
C GLU A 56 7.85 6.66 3.31
N ALA A 57 8.38 5.65 2.61
CA ALA A 57 8.19 5.43 1.18
C ALA A 57 8.17 3.93 0.83
N LEU A 58 7.39 3.56 -0.18
CA LEU A 58 7.48 2.27 -0.85
C LEU A 58 8.56 2.32 -1.95
N PRO A 59 9.22 1.19 -2.26
CA PRO A 59 10.16 1.11 -3.39
C PRO A 59 9.47 1.42 -4.72
N LYS A 60 10.24 1.88 -5.71
CA LYS A 60 9.67 2.22 -7.04
C LYS A 60 9.13 1.00 -7.77
N ASN A 61 9.84 -0.12 -7.63
CA ASN A 61 9.46 -1.41 -8.22
C ASN A 61 8.98 -2.33 -7.09
N PHE A 62 7.70 -2.24 -6.78
CA PHE A 62 7.09 -2.94 -5.65
C PHE A 62 5.73 -3.50 -6.06
N SER A 63 5.47 -4.76 -5.70
CA SER A 63 4.18 -5.42 -5.99
C SER A 63 3.72 -6.31 -4.86
N VAL A 64 2.41 -6.28 -4.61
CA VAL A 64 1.70 -7.13 -3.64
C VAL A 64 0.49 -7.71 -4.37
N SER A 65 0.37 -9.03 -4.46
CA SER A 65 -0.80 -9.63 -5.12
C SER A 65 -2.03 -9.69 -4.24
N GLY A 66 -1.86 -9.65 -2.91
CA GLY A 66 -2.94 -9.54 -1.93
C GLY A 66 -3.10 -8.13 -1.39
N ASP A 67 -3.41 -8.04 -0.10
CA ASP A 67 -3.68 -6.79 0.60
C ASP A 67 -2.39 -6.08 1.04
N LEU A 68 -2.43 -4.75 1.05
CA LEU A 68 -1.38 -3.90 1.61
C LEU A 68 -1.91 -3.05 2.77
N ASP A 69 -1.44 -3.36 3.98
CA ASP A 69 -1.81 -2.63 5.19
C ASP A 69 -0.69 -1.71 5.67
N LEU A 70 -0.87 -0.41 5.42
CA LEU A 70 0.05 0.68 5.77
C LEU A 70 -0.51 1.57 6.89
N ARG A 71 -1.54 1.12 7.63
CA ARG A 71 -2.18 1.96 8.65
C ARG A 71 -1.20 2.38 9.74
N ASN A 72 -1.31 3.62 10.21
CA ASN A 72 -0.44 4.19 11.25
C ASN A 72 1.07 4.11 10.88
N THR A 73 1.41 4.34 9.62
CA THR A 73 2.79 4.50 9.15
C THR A 73 3.07 5.96 8.77
N GLU A 74 4.33 6.30 8.52
CA GLU A 74 4.78 7.64 8.14
C GLU A 74 4.82 7.80 6.59
N ILE A 75 4.09 6.94 5.87
CA ILE A 75 4.04 6.95 4.40
C ILE A 75 3.40 8.25 3.91
N LYS A 76 4.08 8.93 2.97
CA LYS A 76 3.66 10.23 2.43
C LYS A 76 3.21 10.18 0.98
N THR A 77 3.64 9.15 0.25
CA THR A 77 3.31 8.97 -1.17
C THR A 77 3.16 7.48 -1.51
N ILE A 78 2.37 7.22 -2.55
CA ILE A 78 2.33 5.93 -3.24
C ILE A 78 3.11 6.10 -4.56
N PRO A 79 3.97 5.14 -4.97
CA PRO A 79 4.69 5.26 -6.22
C PRO A 79 3.76 5.17 -7.43
N GLU A 80 4.10 5.88 -8.52
CA GLU A 80 3.32 5.94 -9.77
C GLU A 80 3.03 4.56 -10.38
N LYS A 81 3.96 3.60 -10.17
CA LYS A 81 3.85 2.24 -10.67
C LYS A 81 3.86 1.29 -9.48
N VAL A 82 2.67 1.00 -8.95
CA VAL A 82 2.49 -0.01 -7.91
C VAL A 82 1.39 -0.97 -8.33
N PHE A 83 1.59 -2.25 -8.06
CA PHE A 83 0.54 -3.26 -8.22
C PHE A 83 0.12 -3.76 -6.84
N ILE A 84 -1.17 -3.59 -6.53
CA ILE A 84 -1.83 -4.10 -5.32
C ILE A 84 -3.07 -4.84 -5.78
N GLY A 85 -3.08 -6.16 -5.64
CA GLY A 85 -4.17 -7.00 -6.14
C GLY A 85 -5.40 -7.00 -5.24
N GLY A 86 -5.24 -6.74 -3.94
CA GLY A 86 -6.31 -6.69 -2.95
C GLY A 86 -6.61 -5.28 -2.45
N TYR A 87 -6.88 -5.18 -1.15
CA TYR A 87 -7.20 -3.95 -0.44
C TYR A 87 -5.96 -3.10 -0.16
N LEU A 88 -6.12 -1.78 -0.18
CA LEU A 88 -5.10 -0.84 0.31
C LEU A 88 -5.62 -0.05 1.50
N TYR A 89 -4.96 -0.23 2.65
CA TYR A 89 -5.29 0.47 3.88
C TYR A 89 -4.24 1.54 4.19
N LEU A 90 -4.65 2.81 4.11
CA LEU A 90 -3.82 3.99 4.38
C LEU A 90 -4.34 4.82 5.58
N THR A 91 -5.20 4.24 6.41
CA THR A 91 -5.78 4.94 7.57
C THR A 91 -4.69 5.51 8.48
N ASN A 92 -4.85 6.77 8.92
CA ASN A 92 -3.89 7.47 9.78
C ASN A 92 -2.48 7.54 9.18
N THR A 93 -2.36 7.89 7.91
CA THR A 93 -1.08 8.15 7.22
C THR A 93 -0.98 9.61 6.77
N GLU A 94 0.22 10.05 6.40
CA GLU A 94 0.50 11.42 5.95
C GLU A 94 0.28 11.62 4.43
N ILE A 95 -0.48 10.74 3.79
CA ILE A 95 -0.79 10.82 2.35
C ILE A 95 -1.57 12.09 2.06
N LYS A 96 -1.08 12.88 1.09
CA LYS A 96 -1.70 14.15 0.62
C LYS A 96 -2.27 14.06 -0.78
N ALA A 97 -1.77 13.12 -1.58
CA ALA A 97 -2.18 12.90 -2.96
C ALA A 97 -1.93 11.44 -3.36
N LEU A 98 -2.71 10.97 -4.32
CA LEU A 98 -2.49 9.72 -5.02
C LEU A 98 -1.83 9.97 -6.38
N PRO A 99 -1.14 8.98 -6.97
CA PRO A 99 -0.65 9.04 -8.34
C PRO A 99 -1.73 9.44 -9.34
N LYS A 100 -1.35 10.14 -10.41
CA LYS A 100 -2.31 10.67 -11.39
C LYS A 100 -3.22 9.59 -11.95
N ASN A 101 -2.66 8.41 -12.27
CA ASN A 101 -3.39 7.29 -12.86
C ASN A 101 -3.51 6.11 -11.87
N PHE A 102 -3.79 6.41 -10.60
CA PHE A 102 -3.90 5.39 -9.57
C PHE A 102 -5.12 4.49 -9.79
N SER A 103 -4.91 3.17 -9.73
CA SER A 103 -5.95 2.16 -9.89
C SER A 103 -5.73 1.04 -8.88
N ILE A 104 -6.82 0.52 -8.32
CA ILE A 104 -6.78 -0.62 -7.40
C ILE A 104 -7.94 -1.59 -7.66
N SER A 105 -7.60 -2.88 -7.63
CA SER A 105 -8.54 -3.98 -7.90
C SER A 105 -9.43 -4.34 -6.70
N GLY A 106 -9.07 -3.90 -5.49
CA GLY A 106 -9.87 -4.03 -4.28
C GLY A 106 -10.45 -2.69 -3.82
N SER A 107 -10.74 -2.59 -2.52
CA SER A 107 -11.15 -1.34 -1.86
C SER A 107 -9.95 -0.50 -1.41
N LEU A 108 -10.20 0.81 -1.32
CA LEU A 108 -9.23 1.81 -0.88
C LEU A 108 -9.71 2.49 0.40
N ASN A 109 -8.91 2.44 1.46
CA ASN A 109 -9.21 3.13 2.70
C ASN A 109 -8.21 4.28 2.95
N LEU A 110 -8.69 5.51 2.82
CA LEU A 110 -7.96 6.77 3.04
C LEU A 110 -8.42 7.47 4.33
N ALA A 111 -9.14 6.79 5.21
CA ALA A 111 -9.74 7.43 6.37
C ALA A 111 -8.69 8.13 7.24
N ASN A 112 -9.01 9.33 7.73
CA ASN A 112 -8.11 10.16 8.53
C ASN A 112 -6.71 10.34 7.90
N THR A 113 -6.67 10.66 6.61
CA THR A 113 -5.46 11.11 5.90
C THR A 113 -5.57 12.59 5.57
N GLU A 114 -4.44 13.22 5.20
CA GLU A 114 -4.39 14.63 4.81
C GLU A 114 -4.79 14.89 3.35
N ILE A 115 -5.31 13.89 2.64
CA ILE A 115 -5.67 14.00 1.23
C ILE A 115 -6.76 15.05 1.00
N THR A 116 -6.56 15.91 -0.01
CA THR A 116 -7.46 17.03 -0.32
C THR A 116 -8.20 16.87 -1.65
N ALA A 117 -7.73 15.99 -2.54
CA ALA A 117 -8.33 15.72 -3.82
C ALA A 117 -8.00 14.29 -4.29
N LEU A 118 -8.91 13.70 -5.06
CA LEU A 118 -8.69 12.43 -5.76
C LEU A 118 -8.30 12.71 -7.23
N PRO A 119 -7.46 11.86 -7.85
CA PRO A 119 -7.18 11.99 -9.27
C PRO A 119 -8.43 11.74 -10.11
N GLU A 120 -8.59 12.48 -11.22
CA GLU A 120 -9.74 12.34 -12.13
C GLU A 120 -9.84 10.94 -12.76
N SER A 121 -8.72 10.25 -12.93
CA SER A 121 -8.65 8.87 -13.47
C SER A 121 -8.54 7.81 -12.37
N LEU A 122 -8.83 8.15 -11.11
CA LEU A 122 -8.85 7.17 -10.03
C LEU A 122 -9.87 6.07 -10.34
N PHE A 123 -9.41 4.82 -10.32
CA PHE A 123 -10.26 3.64 -10.42
C PHE A 123 -10.13 2.79 -9.16
N VAL A 124 -11.25 2.49 -8.52
CA VAL A 124 -11.32 1.60 -7.36
C VAL A 124 -12.44 0.60 -7.67
N LYS A 125 -12.12 -0.69 -7.74
CA LYS A 125 -13.14 -1.69 -8.09
C LYS A 125 -14.14 -1.91 -6.95
N GLY A 126 -13.66 -1.91 -5.70
CA GLY A 126 -14.50 -2.07 -4.52
C GLY A 126 -14.83 -0.73 -3.86
N ASP A 127 -15.07 -0.78 -2.55
CA ASP A 127 -15.38 0.41 -1.75
C ASP A 127 -14.26 1.46 -1.67
N LEU A 128 -14.65 2.73 -1.50
CA LEU A 128 -13.76 3.81 -1.10
C LEU A 128 -14.18 4.40 0.24
N ASN A 129 -13.26 4.45 1.20
CA ASN A 129 -13.45 5.11 2.48
C ASN A 129 -12.63 6.40 2.57
N LEU A 130 -13.34 7.53 2.69
CA LEU A 130 -12.83 8.90 2.81
C LEU A 130 -13.20 9.56 4.15
N THR A 131 -13.70 8.78 5.12
CA THR A 131 -14.12 9.30 6.43
C THR A 131 -12.99 10.07 7.10
N MET A 132 -13.30 11.27 7.62
CA MET A 132 -12.33 12.18 8.24
C MET A 132 -11.19 12.66 7.30
N THR A 133 -11.40 12.64 5.99
CA THR A 133 -10.50 13.33 5.04
C THR A 133 -10.93 14.77 4.81
N LYS A 134 -10.12 15.56 4.07
CA LYS A 134 -10.47 16.92 3.65
C LYS A 134 -11.20 16.96 2.30
N ILE A 135 -11.50 15.79 1.71
CA ILE A 135 -12.20 15.71 0.42
C ILE A 135 -13.64 16.17 0.59
N LYS A 136 -14.06 17.11 -0.27
CA LYS A 136 -15.43 17.64 -0.31
C LYS A 136 -16.16 17.31 -1.61
N VAL A 137 -15.41 16.95 -2.65
CA VAL A 137 -15.92 16.74 -4.00
C VAL A 137 -15.22 15.51 -4.58
N LEU A 138 -16.01 14.60 -5.14
CA LEU A 138 -15.51 13.45 -5.89
C LEU A 138 -15.32 13.84 -7.38
N PRO A 139 -14.38 13.21 -8.10
CA PRO A 139 -14.25 13.38 -9.55
C PRO A 139 -15.57 13.15 -10.29
N LYS A 140 -15.79 13.83 -11.42
CA LYS A 140 -17.09 13.76 -12.12
C LYS A 140 -17.40 12.38 -12.69
N ASN A 141 -16.37 11.64 -13.07
CA ASN A 141 -16.48 10.33 -13.71
C ASN A 141 -16.26 9.17 -12.73
N PHE A 142 -16.47 9.43 -11.43
CA PHE A 142 -16.16 8.48 -10.38
C PHE A 142 -17.26 7.41 -10.28
N LEU A 143 -16.93 6.18 -10.70
CA LEU A 143 -17.82 5.01 -10.68
C LEU A 143 -17.42 4.11 -9.51
N LEU A 144 -18.25 4.02 -8.48
CA LEU A 144 -18.03 3.13 -7.33
C LEU A 144 -19.28 2.36 -6.96
N GLU A 145 -19.08 1.16 -6.42
CA GLU A 145 -20.14 0.39 -5.79
C GLU A 145 -20.60 1.06 -4.48
N VAL A 146 -19.66 1.46 -3.61
CA VAL A 146 -19.95 2.13 -2.33
C VAL A 146 -18.88 3.17 -1.97
N VAL A 147 -19.32 4.33 -1.46
CA VAL A 147 -18.43 5.39 -0.92
C VAL A 147 -18.83 5.74 0.51
N TYR A 148 -17.87 5.74 1.42
CA TYR A 148 -18.02 6.24 2.79
C TYR A 148 -17.31 7.59 2.90
N ILE A 149 -18.01 8.63 3.30
CA ILE A 149 -17.49 10.01 3.47
C ILE A 149 -17.64 10.48 4.90
#